data_AF-A0AAE0C499-F1
#
_entry.id   AF-A0AAE0C499-F1
#
_cell.length_a   1.000
_cell.length_b   1.000
_cell.length_c   1.000
_cell.angle_alpha   90.00
_cell.angle_beta   90.00
_cell.angle_gamma   90.00
#
_symmetry.space_group_name_H-M   'P 1'
#
loop_
_entity.id
_entity.type
_entity.pdbx_description
1 polymer ?
#
loop_
_entity_poly.entity_id
_entity_poly.type
_entity_poly.pdbx_seq_one_letter_code
_entity_poly.pdbx_strand_id
1 'polypeptide(L)'
;MFGKDRRKQKVLQEGNQQDASAISQNVDESAEILPRRPFTCVKIPGRGFGMVANRDIKKGELILEEKPILTLAPIDVDNNAGEQHVTVAGIMKQYNMLSRSDQNKIKQLHSVSEPKTILGIIQANSFVRGVISEESVLCIESSRFNHSCRQNVSHGYVAEKDVERIVACRDVKEGEELLTCYAPPFDSYSSRQAVLRCHYGFECDCVVCAAPPEERKQNDKLREQFKMLDKRIPEVGSLNPKEGLGLVADALRILEKLDLQLAPLLEHHYYDGFQLAKGCGQMTRAKLFAKKAAEAVAICEGETTKHKKLLSYSKNPSLHINGT
;
A
#
# COMPACT_ATOMS: atom_id res chain seq x y z
N MET A 1 -39.28 -19.21 63.99
CA MET A 1 -39.96 -20.07 63.00
C MET A 1 -41.42 -19.62 62.93
N PHE A 2 -41.75 -18.41 62.47
CA PHE A 2 -41.91 -17.96 61.06
C PHE A 2 -42.89 -18.85 60.29
N GLY A 3 -44.15 -18.50 59.99
CA GLY A 3 -44.89 -17.23 60.11
C GLY A 3 -45.80 -17.10 58.88
N LYS A 4 -47.06 -17.56 58.99
CA LYS A 4 -48.12 -17.43 57.96
C LYS A 4 -49.02 -16.24 58.31
N ASP A 5 -49.46 -15.48 57.30
CA ASP A 5 -50.63 -14.58 57.22
C ASP A 5 -50.25 -13.29 56.46
N ARG A 6 -51.11 -12.57 55.72
CA ARG A 6 -52.53 -12.70 55.36
C ARG A 6 -52.77 -11.72 54.20
N ARG A 7 -53.85 -11.99 53.46
CA ARG A 7 -54.55 -11.08 52.55
C ARG A 7 -54.89 -9.72 53.21
N LYS A 8 -54.75 -8.63 52.46
CA LYS A 8 -55.51 -7.36 52.60
C LYS A 8 -55.72 -6.80 51.18
N GLN A 9 -56.92 -6.84 50.59
CA GLN A 9 -58.06 -5.92 50.70
C GLN A 9 -57.79 -4.48 50.21
N LYS A 10 -58.55 -4.13 49.15
CA LYS A 10 -58.77 -2.83 48.49
C LYS A 10 -59.19 -1.72 49.47
N VAL A 11 -59.04 -0.44 49.07
CA VAL A 11 -60.13 0.54 48.78
C VAL A 11 -59.61 2.01 48.69
N LEU A 12 -60.14 2.77 47.70
CA LEU A 12 -60.20 4.23 47.43
C LEU A 12 -58.89 4.99 47.04
N GLN A 13 -58.73 5.55 45.83
CA GLN A 13 -59.32 6.74 45.14
C GLN A 13 -58.81 8.11 45.63
N GLU A 14 -58.67 9.04 44.65
CA GLU A 14 -58.13 10.44 44.68
C GLU A 14 -56.64 10.52 44.30
N GLY A 15 -56.14 11.35 43.38
CA GLY A 15 -56.69 12.39 42.53
C GLY A 15 -55.52 13.26 42.02
N ASN A 16 -55.52 13.55 40.72
CA ASN A 16 -54.79 14.61 40.00
C ASN A 16 -53.27 14.57 39.72
N GLN A 17 -52.98 14.42 38.41
CA GLN A 17 -52.12 15.27 37.55
C GLN A 17 -50.99 16.09 38.21
N GLN A 18 -49.73 15.78 37.85
CA GLN A 18 -48.84 16.66 37.07
C GLN A 18 -47.45 16.02 36.90
N ASP A 19 -46.84 16.31 35.75
CA ASP A 19 -45.42 16.16 35.40
C ASP A 19 -44.80 14.76 35.21
N ALA A 20 -44.88 14.28 33.97
CA ALA A 20 -43.83 13.45 33.38
C ALA A 20 -43.71 13.73 31.87
N SER A 21 -43.26 14.93 31.52
CA SER A 21 -42.69 15.22 30.20
C SER A 21 -41.28 15.77 30.37
N ALA A 22 -40.38 15.30 29.51
CA ALA A 22 -38.97 15.68 29.35
C ALA A 22 -37.98 14.90 30.23
N ILE A 23 -37.29 13.94 29.62
CA ILE A 23 -35.85 14.03 29.33
C ILE A 23 -35.63 13.29 28.00
N SER A 24 -35.44 14.08 26.95
CA SER A 24 -34.82 13.63 25.70
C SER A 24 -33.31 13.58 25.94
N GLN A 25 -32.63 12.52 25.53
CA GLN A 25 -31.21 12.60 25.19
C GLN A 25 -31.01 11.95 23.83
N ASN A 26 -31.05 12.83 22.85
CA ASN A 26 -30.43 12.78 21.53
C ASN A 26 -29.31 11.74 21.45
N VAL A 27 -29.60 10.64 20.76
CA VAL A 27 -28.54 9.83 20.16
C VAL A 27 -28.12 10.58 18.90
N ASP A 28 -26.88 11.04 18.90
CA ASP A 28 -26.27 11.75 17.78
C ASP A 28 -26.21 10.82 16.55
N GLU A 29 -27.21 10.93 15.67
CA GLU A 29 -27.34 10.20 14.40
C GLU A 29 -26.34 10.67 13.32
N SER A 30 -25.27 11.39 13.71
CA SER A 30 -24.27 11.92 12.77
C SER A 30 -22.83 11.46 13.03
N ALA A 31 -22.63 10.37 13.77
CA ALA A 31 -21.36 9.65 13.68
C ALA A 31 -21.26 9.05 12.27
N GLU A 32 -20.51 9.69 11.36
CA GLU A 32 -20.06 9.08 10.11
C GLU A 32 -19.59 7.66 10.45
N ILE A 33 -20.36 6.66 10.01
CA ILE A 33 -19.96 5.26 10.12
C ILE A 33 -18.73 5.16 9.23
N LEU A 34 -17.54 5.33 9.83
CA LEU A 34 -16.28 5.12 9.14
C LEU A 34 -16.41 3.77 8.43
N PRO A 35 -16.28 3.73 7.09
CA PRO A 35 -16.53 2.51 6.35
C PRO A 35 -15.70 1.40 6.97
N ARG A 36 -16.37 0.32 7.39
CA ARG A 36 -15.69 -0.81 8.01
C ARG A 36 -14.54 -1.23 7.09
N ARG A 37 -13.34 -1.32 7.64
CA ARG A 37 -12.16 -1.80 6.91
C ARG A 37 -12.53 -3.10 6.18
N PRO A 38 -12.14 -3.29 4.91
CA PRO A 38 -12.45 -4.51 4.15
C PRO A 38 -11.62 -5.72 4.59
N PHE A 39 -10.98 -5.64 5.76
CA PHE A 39 -10.09 -6.65 6.29
C PHE A 39 -10.16 -6.71 7.81
N THR A 40 -9.58 -7.77 8.36
CA THR A 40 -9.36 -7.95 9.79
C THR A 40 -7.92 -8.42 10.00
N CYS A 41 -7.27 -7.88 11.03
CA CYS A 41 -5.95 -8.33 11.46
C CYS A 41 -6.10 -9.58 12.31
N VAL A 42 -5.50 -10.69 11.87
CA VAL A 42 -5.60 -12.00 12.53
C VAL A 42 -4.22 -12.61 12.74
N LYS A 43 -4.10 -13.53 13.69
CA LYS A 43 -2.86 -14.30 13.87
C LYS A 43 -2.77 -15.36 12.78
N ILE A 44 -1.67 -15.37 12.04
CA ILE A 44 -1.37 -16.32 10.99
C ILE A 44 -0.33 -17.32 11.51
N PRO A 45 -0.61 -18.63 11.54
CA PRO A 45 0.34 -19.64 11.99
C PRO A 45 1.70 -19.51 11.28
N GLY A 46 2.78 -19.44 12.06
CA GLY A 46 4.15 -19.29 11.55
C GLY A 46 4.50 -17.93 10.95
N ARG A 47 3.54 -17.02 10.73
CA ARG A 47 3.74 -15.74 10.01
C ARG A 47 3.28 -14.52 10.81
N GLY A 48 3.15 -14.65 12.13
CA GLY A 48 2.81 -13.53 13.01
C GLY A 48 1.35 -13.07 12.86
N PHE A 49 1.15 -11.78 12.57
CA PHE A 49 -0.16 -11.21 12.29
C PHE A 49 -0.25 -10.84 10.82
N GLY A 50 -1.41 -11.03 10.20
CA GLY A 50 -1.66 -10.70 8.80
C GLY A 50 -3.04 -10.07 8.61
N MET A 51 -3.22 -9.35 7.50
CA MET A 51 -4.49 -8.77 7.11
C MET A 51 -5.28 -9.75 6.23
N VAL A 52 -6.50 -10.11 6.61
CA VAL A 52 -7.36 -11.04 5.86
C VAL A 52 -8.64 -10.32 5.45
N ALA A 53 -9.05 -10.47 4.19
CA ALA A 53 -10.26 -9.87 3.66
C ALA A 53 -11.50 -10.39 4.41
N ASN A 54 -12.37 -9.48 4.87
CA ASN A 54 -13.61 -9.84 5.59
C ASN A 54 -14.87 -9.72 4.70
N ARG A 55 -14.65 -9.49 3.41
CA ARG A 55 -15.62 -9.53 2.31
C ARG A 55 -14.86 -9.65 0.99
N ASP A 56 -15.58 -9.85 -0.11
CA ASP A 56 -15.01 -9.68 -1.45
C ASP A 56 -14.53 -8.23 -1.65
N ILE A 57 -13.34 -8.09 -2.25
CA ILE A 57 -12.70 -6.81 -2.61
C ILE A 57 -12.44 -6.82 -4.11
N LYS A 58 -12.77 -5.72 -4.79
CA LYS A 58 -12.60 -5.60 -6.24
C LYS A 58 -11.23 -5.06 -6.62
N LYS A 59 -10.72 -5.49 -7.78
CA LYS A 59 -9.52 -4.90 -8.39
C LYS A 59 -9.65 -3.37 -8.45
N GLY A 60 -8.62 -2.67 -7.98
CA GLY A 60 -8.55 -1.21 -7.94
C GLY A 60 -9.21 -0.57 -6.71
N GLU A 61 -9.83 -1.36 -5.83
CA GLU A 61 -10.47 -0.85 -4.62
C GLU A 61 -9.43 -0.36 -3.59
N LEU A 62 -9.73 0.76 -2.94
CA LEU A 62 -8.95 1.28 -1.81
C LEU A 62 -9.17 0.40 -0.58
N ILE A 63 -8.08 -0.18 -0.06
CA ILE A 63 -8.10 -1.05 1.12
C ILE A 63 -7.78 -0.24 2.38
N LEU A 64 -6.70 0.53 2.33
CA LEU A 64 -6.18 1.29 3.47
C LEU A 64 -5.64 2.63 2.98
N GLU A 65 -5.94 3.68 3.73
CA GLU A 65 -5.24 4.97 3.70
C GLU A 65 -4.79 5.24 5.14
N GLU A 66 -3.48 5.45 5.34
CA GLU A 66 -2.86 5.59 6.65
C GLU A 66 -1.81 6.71 6.63
N LYS A 67 -1.86 7.60 7.63
CA LYS A 67 -0.81 8.61 7.82
C LYS A 67 0.43 7.95 8.46
N PRO A 68 1.65 8.28 7.99
CA PRO A 68 2.88 7.89 8.68
C PRO A 68 2.86 8.25 10.16
N ILE A 69 3.33 7.33 11.00
CA ILE A 69 3.56 7.60 12.42
C ILE A 69 4.99 8.06 12.70
N LEU A 70 5.94 7.64 11.87
CA LEU A 70 7.32 8.14 11.87
C LEU A 70 7.73 8.46 10.44
N THR A 71 8.53 9.52 10.29
CA THR A 71 9.15 9.89 9.02
C THR A 71 10.66 9.75 9.16
N LEU A 72 11.24 8.90 8.32
CA LEU A 72 12.67 8.64 8.20
C LEU A 72 13.21 9.48 7.04
N ALA A 73 13.11 10.79 7.18
CA ALA A 73 13.80 11.73 6.32
C ALA A 73 15.15 12.10 6.94
N PRO A 74 16.14 12.55 6.16
CA PRO A 74 17.31 13.20 6.71
C PRO A 74 16.87 14.41 7.55
N ILE A 75 16.91 14.27 8.87
CA ILE A 75 16.59 15.35 9.81
C ILE A 75 17.87 15.63 10.60
N ASP A 76 18.69 16.50 10.01
CA ASP A 76 19.46 17.58 10.65
C ASP A 76 20.68 17.94 9.78
N VAL A 77 20.89 19.25 9.63
CA VAL A 77 22.06 19.86 9.00
C VAL A 77 23.16 19.86 10.06
N ASP A 78 24.10 18.92 10.00
CA ASP A 78 25.33 19.06 10.77
C ASP A 78 26.20 20.08 10.04
N ASN A 79 26.46 21.23 10.67
CA ASN A 79 27.08 22.42 10.08
C ASN A 79 28.54 22.24 9.63
N ASN A 80 29.06 21.01 9.52
CA ASN A 80 30.46 20.75 9.21
C ASN A 80 30.73 19.76 8.07
N ALA A 81 29.73 19.22 7.36
CA ALA A 81 30.02 18.30 6.26
C ALA A 81 29.05 18.28 5.06
N GLY A 82 27.95 19.05 5.06
CA GLY A 82 27.08 19.16 3.87
C GLY A 82 26.36 17.87 3.42
N GLU A 83 26.55 16.74 4.11
CA GLU A 83 25.86 15.49 3.85
C GLU A 83 24.63 15.36 4.76
N GLN A 84 23.46 15.18 4.15
CA GLN A 84 22.19 14.97 4.85
C GLN A 84 22.03 13.47 5.14
N HIS A 85 22.06 13.05 6.41
CA HIS A 85 21.87 11.65 6.79
C HIS A 85 20.69 11.48 7.76
N VAL A 86 19.92 10.40 7.62
CA VAL A 86 18.94 10.00 8.63
C VAL A 86 19.71 9.56 9.89
N THR A 87 19.57 10.31 10.99
CA THR A 87 20.26 9.94 12.24
C THR A 87 19.38 9.03 13.10
N VAL A 88 19.99 8.01 13.71
CA VAL A 88 19.34 7.18 14.74
C VAL A 88 18.75 8.05 15.86
N ALA A 89 19.44 9.14 16.21
CA ALA A 89 18.97 10.11 17.20
C ALA A 89 17.66 10.79 16.79
N GLY A 90 17.54 11.23 15.53
CA GLY A 90 16.33 11.85 14.99
C GLY A 90 15.13 10.90 15.01
N ILE A 91 15.34 9.64 14.63
CA ILE A 91 14.31 8.59 14.68
C ILE A 91 13.83 8.37 16.13
N MET A 92 14.78 8.19 17.05
CA MET A 92 14.46 7.92 18.46
C MET A 92 13.79 9.13 19.12
N LYS A 93 14.14 10.36 18.74
CA LYS A 93 13.46 11.58 19.19
C LYS A 93 11.98 11.56 18.78
N GLN A 94 11.67 11.28 17.51
CA GLN A 94 10.29 11.15 17.04
C GLN A 94 9.52 10.08 17.83
N TYR A 95 10.09 8.88 17.95
CA TYR A 95 9.47 7.77 18.68
C TYR A 95 9.21 8.12 20.17
N ASN A 96 10.14 8.80 20.83
CA ASN A 96 9.98 9.20 22.24
C ASN A 96 8.90 10.27 22.46
N MET A 97 8.58 11.06 21.43
CA MET A 97 7.49 12.04 21.47
C MET A 97 6.10 11.43 21.22
N LEU A 98 6.01 10.18 20.76
CA LEU A 98 4.74 9.50 20.55
C LEU A 98 4.01 9.20 21.87
N SER A 99 2.68 9.07 21.77
CA SER A 99 1.87 8.61 22.89
C SER A 99 2.29 7.21 23.35
N ARG A 100 2.06 6.89 24.63
CA ARG A 100 2.40 5.54 25.13
C ARG A 100 1.62 4.43 24.41
N SER A 101 0.39 4.73 23.99
CA SER A 101 -0.44 3.84 23.19
C SER A 101 0.24 3.51 21.87
N ASP A 102 0.72 4.53 21.15
CA ASP A 102 1.34 4.35 19.84
C ASP A 102 2.72 3.70 19.92
N GLN A 103 3.53 4.05 20.92
CA GLN A 103 4.76 3.33 21.22
C GLN A 103 4.50 1.83 21.43
N ASN A 104 3.44 1.49 22.15
CA ASN A 104 3.06 0.09 22.38
C ASN A 104 2.61 -0.60 21.08
N LYS A 105 1.86 0.08 20.20
CA LYS A 105 1.49 -0.46 18.89
C LYS A 105 2.72 -0.74 18.02
N ILE A 106 3.70 0.17 17.98
CA ILE A 106 4.97 -0.02 17.26
C ILE A 106 5.72 -1.22 17.82
N LYS A 107 5.82 -1.36 19.15
CA LYS A 107 6.49 -2.52 19.80
C LYS A 107 5.86 -3.88 19.46
N GLN A 108 4.60 -3.91 19.03
CA GLN A 108 3.92 -5.13 18.60
C GLN A 108 4.21 -5.52 17.15
N LEU A 109 4.95 -4.70 16.39
CA LEU A 109 5.38 -5.04 15.05
C LEU A 109 6.51 -6.09 15.07
N HIS A 110 6.80 -6.63 13.89
CA HIS A 110 7.94 -7.53 13.69
C HIS A 110 9.26 -6.78 13.91
N SER A 111 10.28 -7.48 14.39
CA SER A 111 11.64 -6.94 14.49
C SER A 111 12.59 -7.92 13.82
N VAL A 112 13.52 -7.43 13.00
CA VAL A 112 14.57 -8.26 12.43
C VAL A 112 15.65 -8.64 13.46
N SER A 113 15.69 -7.97 14.61
CA SER A 113 16.67 -8.21 15.67
C SER A 113 16.10 -9.02 16.83
N GLU A 114 16.89 -9.94 17.37
CA GLU A 114 16.64 -10.60 18.66
C GLU A 114 17.79 -10.31 19.64
N PRO A 115 17.53 -9.71 20.82
CA PRO A 115 16.22 -9.28 21.33
C PRO A 115 15.63 -8.13 20.51
N LYS A 116 14.30 -7.99 20.53
CA LYS A 116 13.60 -6.90 19.81
C LYS A 116 14.12 -5.52 20.21
N THR A 117 14.47 -4.73 19.20
CA THR A 117 14.86 -3.31 19.35
C THR A 117 13.92 -2.42 18.55
N ILE A 118 13.80 -1.14 18.93
CA ILE A 118 13.02 -0.16 18.15
C ILE A 118 13.60 0.00 16.74
N LEU A 119 14.94 0.02 16.60
CA LEU A 119 15.58 0.11 15.29
C LEU A 119 15.34 -1.12 14.43
N GLY A 120 15.42 -2.33 15.01
CA GLY A 120 15.09 -3.57 14.30
C GLY A 120 13.62 -3.65 13.89
N ILE A 121 12.71 -3.01 14.64
CA ILE A 121 11.30 -2.85 14.23
C ILE A 121 11.22 -1.89 13.05
N ILE A 122 11.79 -0.70 13.16
CA ILE A 122 11.72 0.31 12.10
C ILE A 122 12.30 -0.23 10.79
N GLN A 123 13.47 -0.87 10.86
CA GLN A 123 14.12 -1.49 9.71
C GLN A 123 13.24 -2.51 8.97
N ALA A 124 12.46 -3.31 9.72
CA ALA A 124 11.63 -4.36 9.13
C ALA A 124 10.26 -3.86 8.62
N ASN A 125 9.87 -2.61 8.91
CA ASN A 125 8.49 -2.14 8.72
C ASN A 125 8.40 -0.79 7.98
N SER A 126 9.52 -0.24 7.52
CA SER A 126 9.54 1.04 6.82
C SER A 126 9.35 0.91 5.30
N PHE A 127 8.63 1.89 4.73
CA PHE A 127 8.29 1.98 3.31
C PHE A 127 9.00 3.18 2.69
N VAL A 128 9.65 2.99 1.53
CA VAL A 128 10.31 4.08 0.80
C VAL A 128 9.26 4.96 0.12
N ARG A 129 9.39 6.30 0.22
CA ARG A 129 8.46 7.29 -0.37
C ARG A 129 8.72 7.47 -1.88
N GLY A 130 8.40 6.47 -2.68
CA GLY A 130 8.50 6.53 -4.14
C GLY A 130 9.90 6.21 -4.69
N VAL A 131 10.07 6.31 -6.01
CA VAL A 131 11.22 5.75 -6.74
C VAL A 131 12.51 6.58 -6.57
N ILE A 132 12.39 7.88 -6.27
CA ILE A 132 13.51 8.85 -6.26
C ILE A 132 13.81 9.38 -4.84
N SER A 133 12.96 9.10 -3.84
CA SER A 133 13.17 9.62 -2.48
C SER A 133 14.02 8.66 -1.64
N GLU A 134 14.97 9.22 -0.88
CA GLU A 134 15.66 8.50 0.19
C GLU A 134 14.83 8.45 1.49
N GLU A 135 13.71 9.15 1.53
CA GLU A 135 12.85 9.20 2.70
C GLU A 135 12.02 7.93 2.82
N SER A 136 12.00 7.35 4.02
CA SER A 136 11.12 6.24 4.35
C SER A 136 10.11 6.63 5.41
N VAL A 137 9.02 5.88 5.54
CA VAL A 137 7.97 6.11 6.54
C VAL A 137 7.63 4.84 7.27
N LEU A 138 7.16 4.96 8.52
CA LEU A 138 6.56 3.85 9.26
C LEU A 138 5.05 4.06 9.36
N CYS A 139 4.29 3.05 8.95
CA CYS A 139 2.82 3.03 9.00
C CYS A 139 2.39 1.72 9.71
N ILE A 140 1.67 1.79 10.83
CA ILE A 140 1.45 0.64 11.73
C ILE A 140 0.53 -0.41 11.10
N GLU A 141 -0.61 0.00 10.56
CA GLU A 141 -1.56 -0.92 9.92
C GLU A 141 -0.97 -1.48 8.62
N SER A 142 -0.33 -0.63 7.83
CA SER A 142 0.35 -1.01 6.57
C SER A 142 1.47 -2.03 6.80
N SER A 143 2.13 -1.99 7.96
CA SER A 143 3.17 -2.96 8.36
C SER A 143 2.64 -4.37 8.66
N ARG A 144 1.32 -4.58 8.70
CA ARG A 144 0.70 -5.90 8.94
C ARG A 144 0.39 -6.68 7.67
N PHE A 145 0.61 -6.11 6.50
CA PHE A 145 0.42 -6.82 5.24
C PHE A 145 1.62 -7.73 4.99
N ASN A 146 1.39 -9.05 4.99
CA ASN A 146 2.44 -10.05 4.84
C ASN A 146 2.99 -10.14 3.41
N HIS A 147 4.14 -10.80 3.25
CA HIS A 147 4.81 -10.95 1.96
C HIS A 147 4.21 -12.04 1.06
N SER A 148 4.16 -11.77 -0.24
CA SER A 148 4.10 -12.75 -1.34
C SER A 148 4.80 -12.24 -2.59
N CYS A 149 5.57 -13.09 -3.26
CA CYS A 149 6.18 -12.79 -4.56
C CYS A 149 5.13 -12.61 -5.70
N ARG A 150 3.87 -12.97 -5.43
CA ARG A 150 2.69 -12.68 -6.26
C ARG A 150 1.64 -11.94 -5.42
N GLN A 151 1.97 -10.71 -5.05
CA GLN A 151 1.13 -9.84 -4.23
C GLN A 151 -0.26 -9.60 -4.86
N ASN A 152 -1.28 -9.38 -4.01
CA ASN A 152 -2.62 -8.95 -4.42
C ASN A 152 -2.94 -7.51 -4.02
N VAL A 153 -2.05 -6.84 -3.28
CA VAL A 153 -2.16 -5.41 -2.99
C VAL A 153 -0.92 -4.66 -3.49
N SER A 154 -1.07 -3.37 -3.76
CA SER A 154 0.02 -2.46 -4.07
C SER A 154 -0.02 -1.28 -3.12
N HIS A 155 1.16 -0.88 -2.70
CA HIS A 155 1.40 0.33 -1.93
C HIS A 155 1.61 1.52 -2.86
N GLY A 156 1.29 2.72 -2.37
CA GLY A 156 1.49 3.97 -3.07
C GLY A 156 1.42 5.14 -2.10
N TYR A 157 2.53 5.86 -1.96
CA TYR A 157 2.60 7.00 -1.08
C TYR A 157 2.13 8.28 -1.81
N VAL A 158 1.13 8.97 -1.25
CA VAL A 158 0.55 10.19 -1.82
C VAL A 158 1.07 11.42 -1.08
N ALA A 159 2.11 12.03 -1.63
CA ALA A 159 2.78 13.18 -1.01
C ALA A 159 1.86 14.38 -0.78
N GLU A 160 0.89 14.64 -1.68
CA GLU A 160 -0.08 15.74 -1.54
C GLU A 160 -0.96 15.63 -0.28
N LYS A 161 -1.12 14.42 0.25
CA LYS A 161 -1.99 14.12 1.40
C LYS A 161 -1.23 13.61 2.63
N ASP A 162 0.06 13.33 2.47
CA ASP A 162 0.90 12.65 3.46
C ASP A 162 0.29 11.33 3.97
N VAL A 163 -0.04 10.44 3.04
CA VAL A 163 -0.65 9.14 3.35
C VAL A 163 -0.04 8.02 2.53
N GLU A 164 0.09 6.87 3.16
CA GLU A 164 0.30 5.59 2.50
C GLU A 164 -1.06 5.03 2.07
N ARG A 165 -1.22 4.73 0.78
CA ARG A 165 -2.41 4.07 0.23
C ARG A 165 -2.08 2.64 -0.17
N ILE A 166 -2.98 1.72 0.17
CA ILE A 166 -2.94 0.32 -0.24
C ILE A 166 -4.19 0.03 -1.05
N VAL A 167 -3.99 -0.53 -2.25
CA VAL A 167 -5.07 -0.82 -3.20
C VAL A 167 -4.99 -2.26 -3.71
N ALA A 168 -6.15 -2.85 -4.01
CA ALA A 168 -6.21 -4.19 -4.57
C ALA A 168 -5.70 -4.22 -6.03
N CYS A 169 -4.80 -5.14 -6.35
CA CYS A 169 -4.27 -5.33 -7.70
C CYS A 169 -5.08 -6.33 -8.55
N ARG A 170 -5.89 -7.14 -7.87
CA ARG A 170 -6.82 -8.12 -8.44
C ARG A 170 -8.04 -8.25 -7.53
N ASP A 171 -9.09 -8.91 -8.00
CA ASP A 171 -10.19 -9.31 -7.13
C ASP A 171 -9.64 -10.22 -6.02
N VAL A 172 -10.07 -9.99 -4.77
CA VAL A 172 -9.71 -10.76 -3.58
C VAL A 172 -10.99 -11.28 -2.95
N LYS A 173 -11.02 -12.57 -2.61
CA LYS A 173 -12.20 -13.19 -1.98
C LYS A 173 -12.19 -13.03 -0.47
N GLU A 174 -13.38 -13.01 0.12
CA GLU A 174 -13.51 -13.11 1.57
C GLU A 174 -12.69 -14.30 2.11
N GLY A 175 -11.93 -14.06 3.19
CA GLY A 175 -11.04 -15.06 3.79
C GLY A 175 -9.65 -15.15 3.16
N GLU A 176 -9.39 -14.51 2.02
CA GLU A 176 -8.03 -14.45 1.46
C GLU A 176 -7.15 -13.43 2.19
N GLU A 177 -5.87 -13.75 2.34
CA GLU A 177 -4.88 -12.84 2.93
C GLU A 177 -4.50 -11.73 1.93
N LEU A 178 -4.41 -10.50 2.44
CA LEU A 178 -3.91 -9.34 1.72
C LEU A 178 -2.38 -9.27 1.87
N LEU A 179 -1.71 -9.42 0.73
CA LEU A 179 -0.28 -9.70 0.63
C LEU A 179 0.39 -8.67 -0.28
N THR A 180 1.49 -8.10 0.21
CA THR A 180 2.39 -7.17 -0.49
C THR A 180 3.74 -7.86 -0.79
N CYS A 181 4.72 -7.18 -1.40
CA CYS A 181 6.01 -7.75 -1.78
C CYS A 181 7.15 -6.94 -1.18
N TYR A 182 7.76 -7.47 -0.13
CA TYR A 182 8.93 -6.89 0.54
C TYR A 182 10.24 -6.98 -0.27
N ALA A 183 10.38 -7.97 -1.15
CA ALA A 183 11.60 -8.18 -1.93
C ALA A 183 11.49 -7.46 -3.28
N PRO A 184 12.62 -7.17 -3.95
CA PRO A 184 12.60 -6.70 -5.34
C PRO A 184 11.79 -7.67 -6.21
N PRO A 185 10.63 -7.26 -6.76
CA PRO A 185 9.70 -8.19 -7.36
C PRO A 185 10.28 -8.86 -8.59
N PHE A 186 11.18 -8.22 -9.34
CA PHE A 186 11.71 -8.77 -10.60
C PHE A 186 13.07 -9.48 -10.47
N ASP A 187 13.52 -9.72 -9.25
CA ASP A 187 14.73 -10.52 -9.00
C ASP A 187 14.43 -12.02 -9.06
N SER A 188 15.46 -12.86 -9.11
CA SER A 188 15.34 -14.33 -9.12
C SER A 188 14.85 -14.89 -7.78
N TYR A 189 14.37 -16.14 -7.76
CA TYR A 189 13.97 -16.85 -6.55
C TYR A 189 15.06 -16.82 -5.49
N SER A 190 16.31 -17.12 -5.87
CA SER A 190 17.44 -17.13 -4.92
C SER A 190 17.72 -15.75 -4.33
N SER A 191 17.68 -14.69 -5.15
CA SER A 191 17.87 -13.31 -4.70
C SER A 191 16.73 -12.89 -3.76
N ARG A 192 15.46 -13.13 -4.15
CA ARG A 192 14.30 -12.82 -3.31
C ARG A 192 14.36 -13.55 -1.96
N GLN A 193 14.70 -14.84 -1.93
CA GLN A 193 14.87 -15.59 -0.67
C GLN A 193 16.03 -15.05 0.18
N ALA A 194 17.15 -14.67 -0.43
CA ALA A 194 18.28 -14.09 0.29
C ALA A 194 17.90 -12.76 0.95
N VAL A 195 17.19 -11.87 0.24
CA VAL A 195 16.66 -10.61 0.78
C VAL A 195 15.73 -10.87 1.96
N LEU A 196 14.77 -11.79 1.81
CA LEU A 196 13.79 -12.08 2.86
C LEU A 196 14.43 -12.67 4.12
N ARG A 197 15.40 -13.58 3.96
CA ARG A 197 16.18 -14.09 5.10
C ARG A 197 17.01 -13.00 5.77
N CYS A 198 17.72 -12.19 5.00
CA CYS A 198 18.64 -11.19 5.52
C CYS A 198 17.93 -10.02 6.22
N HIS A 199 16.84 -9.53 5.64
CA HIS A 199 16.18 -8.31 6.11
C HIS A 199 14.93 -8.56 6.96
N TYR A 200 14.33 -9.75 6.87
CA TYR A 200 13.08 -10.07 7.56
C TYR A 200 13.14 -11.35 8.40
N GLY A 201 14.16 -12.19 8.22
CA GLY A 201 14.37 -13.39 9.02
C GLY A 201 13.44 -14.56 8.70
N PHE A 202 12.89 -14.64 7.47
CA PHE A 202 12.02 -15.75 7.06
C PHE A 202 12.31 -16.25 5.64
N GLU A 203 11.88 -17.48 5.36
CA GLU A 203 11.88 -18.06 4.01
C GLU A 203 10.47 -17.99 3.41
N CYS A 204 10.36 -17.54 2.16
CA CYS A 204 9.06 -17.42 1.51
C CYS A 204 8.59 -18.75 0.93
N ASP A 205 7.36 -19.12 1.25
CA ASP A 205 6.66 -20.33 0.80
C ASP A 205 5.42 -20.01 -0.05
N CYS A 206 5.30 -18.77 -0.55
CA CYS A 206 4.16 -18.37 -1.37
C CYS A 206 4.04 -19.23 -2.63
N VAL A 207 2.89 -19.18 -3.31
CA VAL A 207 2.59 -19.94 -4.53
C VAL A 207 3.70 -19.91 -5.60
N VAL A 208 4.44 -18.80 -5.72
CA VAL A 208 5.58 -18.69 -6.65
C VAL A 208 6.80 -19.45 -6.12
N CYS A 209 7.11 -19.30 -4.84
CA CYS A 209 8.29 -19.90 -4.23
C CYS A 209 8.13 -21.39 -3.93
N ALA A 210 6.90 -21.86 -3.70
CA ALA A 210 6.55 -23.26 -3.50
C ALA A 210 6.32 -24.04 -4.81
N ALA A 211 6.26 -23.36 -5.96
CA ALA A 211 6.09 -24.01 -7.26
C ALA A 211 7.25 -24.99 -7.59
N PRO A 212 7.02 -25.98 -8.46
CA PRO A 212 8.06 -26.89 -8.93
C PRO A 212 9.29 -26.16 -9.50
N PRO A 213 10.50 -26.73 -9.43
CA PRO A 213 11.74 -26.07 -9.88
C PRO A 213 11.68 -25.50 -11.31
N GLU A 214 11.09 -26.23 -12.26
CA GLU A 214 10.98 -25.76 -13.65
C GLU A 214 10.02 -24.58 -13.80
N GLU A 215 8.89 -24.59 -13.08
CA GLU A 215 7.96 -23.46 -13.06
C GLU A 215 8.61 -22.22 -12.43
N ARG A 216 9.37 -22.40 -11.34
CA ARG A 216 10.14 -21.30 -10.73
C ARG A 216 11.18 -20.72 -11.68
N LYS A 217 11.91 -21.58 -12.39
CA LYS A 217 12.89 -21.16 -13.40
C LYS A 217 12.25 -20.37 -14.54
N GLN A 218 11.08 -20.81 -15.01
CA GLN A 218 10.33 -20.09 -16.03
C GLN A 218 9.79 -18.74 -15.51
N ASN A 219 9.35 -18.68 -14.25
CA ASN A 219 8.93 -17.44 -13.60
C ASN A 219 10.10 -16.45 -13.46
N ASP A 220 11.27 -16.93 -13.03
CA ASP A 220 12.49 -16.12 -12.92
C ASP A 220 12.95 -15.59 -14.28
N LYS A 221 12.86 -16.39 -15.34
CA LYS A 221 13.15 -15.94 -16.71
C LYS A 221 12.26 -14.78 -17.14
N LEU A 222 10.96 -14.82 -16.82
CA LEU A 222 10.04 -13.72 -17.11
C LEU A 222 10.40 -12.46 -16.31
N ARG A 223 10.75 -12.61 -15.02
CA ARG A 223 11.17 -11.50 -14.16
C ARG A 223 12.46 -10.84 -14.66
N GLU A 224 13.45 -11.65 -15.05
CA GLU A 224 14.69 -11.16 -15.66
C GLU A 224 14.44 -10.44 -16.98
N GLN A 225 13.60 -11.01 -17.86
CA GLN A 225 13.20 -10.36 -19.11
C GLN A 225 12.53 -9.01 -18.85
N PHE A 226 11.63 -8.91 -17.86
CA PHE A 226 11.03 -7.64 -17.49
C PHE A 226 12.08 -6.63 -17.03
N LYS A 227 13.00 -7.02 -16.13
CA LYS A 227 14.08 -6.15 -15.63
C LYS A 227 14.97 -5.62 -16.76
N MET A 228 15.25 -6.45 -17.78
CA MET A 228 15.98 -6.03 -18.97
C MET A 228 15.19 -5.05 -19.84
N LEU A 229 13.88 -5.28 -20.01
CA LEU A 229 13.02 -4.40 -20.79
C LEU A 229 12.87 -3.03 -20.14
N ASP A 230 12.59 -3.00 -18.84
CA ASP A 230 12.43 -1.78 -18.03
C ASP A 230 13.64 -0.83 -18.20
N LYS A 231 14.85 -1.39 -18.13
CA LYS A 231 16.09 -0.63 -18.39
C LYS A 231 16.23 -0.18 -19.85
N ARG A 232 15.87 -1.03 -20.82
CA ARG A 232 16.07 -0.76 -22.26
C ARG A 232 15.06 0.20 -22.86
N ILE A 233 13.85 0.30 -22.31
CA ILE A 233 12.80 1.19 -22.81
C ILE A 233 13.28 2.64 -22.96
N PRO A 234 13.86 3.29 -21.93
CA PRO A 234 14.36 4.67 -22.08
C PRO A 234 15.59 4.74 -23.00
N GLU A 235 16.53 3.79 -22.90
CA GLU A 235 17.76 3.74 -23.72
C GLU A 235 17.44 3.67 -25.22
N VAL A 236 16.64 2.68 -25.61
CA VAL A 236 16.23 2.46 -27.01
C VAL A 236 15.21 3.49 -27.44
N GLY A 237 14.26 3.84 -26.58
CA GLY A 237 13.17 4.76 -26.89
C GLY A 237 13.64 6.16 -27.23
N SER A 238 14.75 6.61 -26.65
CA SER A 238 15.36 7.91 -26.98
C SER A 238 15.92 7.97 -28.42
N LEU A 239 16.42 6.85 -28.95
CA LEU A 239 17.04 6.76 -30.28
C LEU A 239 16.04 6.29 -31.35
N ASN A 240 15.18 5.34 -30.98
CA ASN A 240 14.20 4.71 -31.85
C ASN A 240 12.86 4.54 -31.11
N PRO A 241 12.02 5.59 -31.08
CA PRO A 241 10.78 5.55 -30.30
C PRO A 241 9.80 4.47 -30.76
N LYS A 242 9.84 4.07 -32.04
CA LYS A 242 9.00 2.98 -32.57
C LYS A 242 9.39 1.62 -31.99
N GLU A 243 10.68 1.36 -31.83
CA GLU A 243 11.17 0.14 -31.18
C GLU A 243 10.88 0.17 -29.68
N GLY A 244 11.10 1.32 -29.01
CA GLY A 244 10.75 1.49 -27.61
C GLY A 244 9.27 1.18 -27.32
N LEU A 245 8.35 1.58 -28.21
CA LEU A 245 6.93 1.23 -28.12
C LEU A 245 6.65 -0.28 -28.18
N GLY A 246 7.50 -1.04 -28.89
CA GLY A 246 7.46 -2.50 -28.90
C GLY A 246 7.88 -3.08 -27.55
N LEU A 247 8.98 -2.55 -26.98
CA LEU A 247 9.47 -2.96 -25.67
C LEU A 247 8.46 -2.69 -24.54
N VAL A 248 7.77 -1.55 -24.57
CA VAL A 248 6.68 -1.24 -23.63
C VAL A 248 5.56 -2.29 -23.72
N ALA A 249 5.18 -2.70 -24.94
CA ALA A 249 4.13 -3.71 -25.12
C ALA A 249 4.56 -5.09 -24.59
N ASP A 250 5.83 -5.47 -24.79
CA ASP A 250 6.38 -6.70 -24.25
C ASP A 250 6.47 -6.69 -22.72
N ALA A 251 6.88 -5.57 -22.12
CA ALA A 251 6.94 -5.40 -20.67
C ALA A 251 5.54 -5.55 -20.03
N LEU A 252 4.52 -4.88 -20.58
CA LEU A 252 3.13 -5.02 -20.13
C LEU A 252 2.61 -6.45 -20.24
N ARG A 253 2.96 -7.16 -21.32
CA ARG A 253 2.59 -8.59 -21.50
C ARG A 253 3.25 -9.48 -20.46
N ILE A 254 4.50 -9.19 -20.06
CA ILE A 254 5.16 -9.94 -18.99
C ILE A 254 4.50 -9.68 -17.64
N LEU A 255 4.14 -8.43 -17.33
CA LEU A 255 3.40 -8.10 -16.09
C LEU A 255 2.08 -8.87 -16.00
N GLU A 256 1.35 -9.01 -17.11
CA GLU A 256 0.15 -9.83 -17.18
C GLU A 256 0.44 -11.31 -16.90
N LYS A 257 1.46 -11.90 -17.55
CA LYS A 257 1.86 -13.30 -17.33
C LYS A 257 2.32 -13.59 -15.91
N LEU A 258 2.94 -12.62 -15.24
CA LEU A 258 3.40 -12.75 -13.86
C LEU A 258 2.28 -12.50 -12.83
N ASP A 259 1.11 -12.04 -13.27
CA ASP A 259 0.04 -11.53 -12.41
C ASP A 259 0.54 -10.40 -11.47
N LEU A 260 1.31 -9.47 -12.04
CA LEU A 260 1.92 -8.32 -11.36
C LEU A 260 1.51 -7.00 -12.04
N GLN A 261 0.24 -6.89 -12.40
CA GLN A 261 -0.36 -5.68 -12.98
C GLN A 261 -0.64 -4.61 -11.90
N LEU A 262 0.42 -4.18 -11.22
CA LEU A 262 0.37 -3.20 -10.13
C LEU A 262 0.14 -1.80 -10.71
N ALA A 263 -0.75 -1.01 -10.10
CA ALA A 263 -1.07 0.33 -10.59
C ALA A 263 0.19 1.23 -10.78
N PRO A 264 1.16 1.31 -9.84
CA PRO A 264 2.37 2.10 -10.06
C PRO A 264 3.23 1.64 -11.25
N LEU A 265 3.34 0.32 -11.48
CA LEU A 265 4.11 -0.21 -12.62
C LEU A 265 3.40 0.05 -13.95
N LEU A 266 2.08 -0.13 -13.97
CA LEU A 266 1.25 0.16 -15.14
C LEU A 266 1.32 1.64 -15.48
N GLU A 267 1.24 2.51 -14.49
CA GLU A 267 1.38 3.96 -14.65
C GLU A 267 2.70 4.32 -15.34
N HIS A 268 3.82 3.84 -14.79
CA HIS A 268 5.15 4.07 -15.34
C HIS A 268 5.24 3.67 -16.82
N HIS A 269 4.86 2.43 -17.15
CA HIS A 269 5.00 1.90 -18.50
C HIS A 269 4.00 2.51 -19.49
N TYR A 270 2.80 2.87 -19.04
CA TYR A 270 1.86 3.62 -19.87
C TYR A 270 2.34 5.06 -20.09
N TYR A 271 3.04 5.68 -19.13
CA TYR A 271 3.65 6.98 -19.32
C TYR A 271 4.80 6.94 -20.33
N ASP A 272 5.66 5.92 -20.29
CA ASP A 272 6.67 5.69 -21.34
C ASP A 272 6.02 5.50 -22.72
N GLY A 273 4.98 4.65 -22.78
CA GLY A 273 4.21 4.46 -24.00
C GLY A 273 3.62 5.76 -24.54
N PHE A 274 3.15 6.65 -23.66
CA PHE A 274 2.65 7.97 -24.03
C PHE A 274 3.74 8.84 -24.65
N GLN A 275 4.89 8.98 -23.99
CA GLN A 275 5.99 9.82 -24.47
C GLN A 275 6.52 9.34 -25.81
N LEU A 276 6.74 8.03 -25.96
CA LEU A 276 7.24 7.42 -27.20
C LEU A 276 6.21 7.50 -28.34
N ALA A 277 4.93 7.26 -28.06
CA ALA A 277 3.87 7.39 -29.07
C ALA A 277 3.74 8.84 -29.56
N LYS A 278 3.85 9.80 -28.64
CA LYS A 278 3.88 11.23 -28.99
C LYS A 278 5.11 11.54 -29.87
N GLY A 279 6.30 11.05 -29.49
CA GLY A 279 7.54 11.23 -30.25
C GLY A 279 7.48 10.67 -31.68
N CYS A 280 6.75 9.57 -31.89
CA CYS A 280 6.48 9.01 -33.22
C CYS A 280 5.37 9.73 -34.02
N GLY A 281 4.73 10.78 -33.48
CA GLY A 281 3.54 11.37 -34.11
C GLY A 281 2.26 10.52 -34.01
N GLN A 282 2.27 9.42 -33.25
CA GLN A 282 1.12 8.51 -33.07
C GLN A 282 0.15 9.05 -32.02
N MET A 283 -0.50 10.19 -32.31
CA MET A 283 -1.31 10.94 -31.34
C MET A 283 -2.48 10.13 -30.75
N THR A 284 -3.15 9.30 -31.53
CA THR A 284 -4.23 8.44 -31.02
C THR A 284 -3.73 7.45 -29.97
N ARG A 285 -2.55 6.83 -30.20
CA ARG A 285 -1.90 5.95 -29.21
C ARG A 285 -1.42 6.73 -27.99
N ALA A 286 -0.86 7.93 -28.19
CA ALA A 286 -0.46 8.78 -27.09
C ALA A 286 -1.64 9.11 -26.16
N LYS A 287 -2.79 9.51 -26.71
CA LYS A 287 -4.01 9.75 -25.92
C LYS A 287 -4.45 8.54 -25.12
N LEU A 288 -4.43 7.35 -25.74
CA LEU A 288 -4.79 6.09 -25.07
C LEU A 288 -3.83 5.78 -23.92
N PHE A 289 -2.53 5.88 -24.15
CA PHE A 289 -1.52 5.64 -23.12
C PHE A 289 -1.62 6.62 -21.95
N ALA A 290 -1.77 7.92 -22.23
CA ALA A 290 -1.98 8.92 -21.19
C ALA A 290 -3.26 8.66 -20.38
N LYS A 291 -4.35 8.22 -21.03
CA LYS A 291 -5.58 7.81 -20.34
C LYS A 291 -5.34 6.63 -19.40
N LYS A 292 -4.65 5.58 -19.86
CA LYS A 292 -4.35 4.40 -19.05
C LYS A 292 -3.39 4.71 -17.90
N ALA A 293 -2.42 5.59 -18.10
CA ALA A 293 -1.57 6.09 -17.03
C ALA A 293 -2.39 6.87 -15.99
N ALA A 294 -3.32 7.72 -16.43
CA ALA A 294 -4.24 8.43 -15.54
C ALA A 294 -5.12 7.47 -14.73
N GLU A 295 -5.71 6.46 -15.37
CA GLU A 295 -6.51 5.41 -14.69
C GLU A 295 -5.68 4.69 -13.61
N ALA A 296 -4.41 4.37 -13.92
CA ALA A 296 -3.51 3.76 -12.95
C ALA A 296 -3.20 4.68 -11.76
N VAL A 297 -2.92 5.98 -12.00
CA VAL A 297 -2.75 6.97 -10.91
C VAL A 297 -4.03 7.11 -10.08
N ALA A 298 -5.20 7.17 -10.71
CA ALA A 298 -6.48 7.29 -9.99
C ALA A 298 -6.69 6.12 -9.02
N ILE A 299 -6.28 4.91 -9.43
CA ILE A 299 -6.31 3.73 -8.56
C ILE A 299 -5.34 3.93 -7.39
N CYS A 300 -4.03 4.05 -7.62
CA CYS A 300 -3.04 4.03 -6.54
C CYS A 300 -2.97 5.32 -5.71
N GLU A 301 -3.13 6.49 -6.32
CA GLU A 301 -2.95 7.80 -5.67
C GLU A 301 -4.26 8.59 -5.51
N GLY A 302 -5.31 8.26 -6.28
CA GLY A 302 -6.56 9.02 -6.29
C GLY A 302 -6.49 10.26 -7.18
N GLU A 303 -7.34 11.25 -6.92
CA GLU A 303 -7.41 12.47 -7.75
C GLU A 303 -6.31 13.51 -7.40
N THR A 304 -5.05 13.16 -7.66
CA THR A 304 -3.89 14.03 -7.45
C THR A 304 -3.66 15.03 -8.59
N THR A 305 -2.73 15.96 -8.40
CA THR A 305 -2.25 16.84 -9.48
C THR A 305 -1.66 16.03 -10.64
N LYS A 306 -0.91 14.96 -10.33
CA LYS A 306 -0.38 14.02 -11.33
C LYS A 306 -1.51 13.38 -12.15
N HIS A 307 -2.57 12.90 -11.49
CA HIS A 307 -3.75 12.36 -12.15
C HIS A 307 -4.38 13.39 -13.12
N LYS A 308 -4.64 14.61 -12.63
CA LYS A 308 -5.22 15.70 -13.43
C LYS A 308 -4.35 16.07 -14.64
N LYS A 309 -3.02 16.03 -14.48
CA LYS A 309 -2.05 16.28 -15.55
C LYS A 309 -2.10 15.20 -16.64
N LEU A 310 -2.10 13.92 -16.26
CA LEU A 310 -2.22 12.82 -17.22
C LEU A 310 -3.57 12.82 -17.94
N LEU A 311 -4.66 13.18 -17.24
CA LEU A 311 -5.97 13.38 -17.88
C LEU A 311 -5.92 14.51 -18.92
N SER A 312 -5.23 15.62 -18.65
CA SER A 312 -5.09 16.70 -19.64
C SER A 312 -4.31 16.24 -20.88
N TYR A 313 -3.25 15.45 -20.70
CA TYR A 313 -2.48 14.84 -21.79
C TYR A 313 -3.31 13.85 -22.62
N SER A 314 -4.22 13.11 -21.98
CA SER A 314 -5.13 12.20 -22.69
C SER A 314 -6.11 12.94 -23.61
N LYS A 315 -6.46 14.19 -23.28
CA LYS A 315 -7.29 15.07 -24.11
C LYS A 315 -6.46 15.75 -25.20
N ASN A 316 -5.30 16.29 -24.81
CA ASN A 316 -4.38 17.00 -25.68
C ASN A 316 -2.90 16.65 -25.37
N PRO A 317 -2.30 15.67 -26.07
CA PRO A 317 -0.90 15.27 -25.88
C PRO A 317 0.13 16.39 -26.06
N SER A 318 -0.21 17.44 -26.81
CA SER A 318 0.69 18.57 -27.06
C SER A 318 0.94 19.44 -25.82
N LEU A 319 0.12 19.30 -24.77
CA LEU A 319 0.33 19.97 -23.48
C LEU A 319 1.53 19.40 -22.71
N HIS A 320 1.96 18.18 -23.01
CA HIS A 320 3.20 17.64 -22.47
C HIS A 320 4.38 18.33 -23.14
N ILE A 321 5.23 19.00 -22.36
CA ILE A 321 6.51 19.53 -22.85
C ILE A 321 7.55 18.46 -22.51
N ASN A 322 8.30 17.99 -23.50
CA ASN A 322 9.40 17.07 -23.23
C ASN A 322 10.42 17.85 -22.40
N GLY A 323 10.80 17.33 -21.22
CA GLY A 323 11.84 17.97 -20.40
C GLY A 323 13.10 18.15 -21.24
N THR A 324 13.63 19.38 -21.27
CA THR A 324 14.98 19.69 -21.74
C THR A 324 16.03 18.97 -20.93
#